data_AF-A0A6N2B3D3-F1
#
_entry.id   AF-A0A6N2B3D3-F1
#
_cell.length_a   1.000
_cell.length_b   1.000
_cell.length_c   1.000
_cell.angle_alpha   90.00
_cell.angle_beta   90.00
_cell.angle_gamma   90.00
#
_symmetry.space_group_name_H-M   'P 1'
#
loop_
_entity.id
_entity.type
_entity.pdbx_description
1 polymer ?
#
loop_
_entity_poly.entity_id
_entity_poly.type
_entity_poly.pdbx_seq_one_letter_code
_entity_poly.pdbx_strand_id
1 'polypeptide(L)'
;GSLCFHFNTFSSFMPLFNFKNPSFKAMQEIIERYQRHTKDSQCENPAMEQNNMHNLKHDTSSLMKKIELLEKSKRKLLGESLESCSLEELQQMENQLEWSINIIRARKMEVFREQIERLKENVKDLASENVMLLEKCGGFEMQQISGGEDVSIVISSEKSDVETELLIGLPMSLN
;
A
#
# COMPACT_ATOMS: atom_id res chain seq x y z
N GLY A 1 52.76 -18.62 12.10
CA GLY A 1 51.76 -19.22 13.00
C GLY A 1 50.62 -19.72 12.17
N SER A 2 50.60 -21.02 11.90
CA SER A 2 49.51 -21.74 11.24
C SER A 2 48.28 -21.75 12.14
N LEU A 3 47.08 -21.60 11.56
CA LEU A 3 45.91 -22.37 11.98
C LEU A 3 44.98 -22.52 10.79
N CYS A 4 45.26 -23.57 10.03
CA CYS A 4 44.31 -24.29 9.20
C CYS A 4 43.17 -24.76 10.10
N PHE A 5 41.94 -24.29 9.85
CA PHE A 5 40.76 -25.03 10.27
C PHE A 5 40.30 -25.89 9.10
N HIS A 6 40.75 -27.14 9.14
CA HIS A 6 40.11 -28.25 8.45
C HIS A 6 38.74 -28.48 9.08
N PHE A 7 37.67 -28.25 8.32
CA PHE A 7 36.45 -29.03 8.47
C PHE A 7 36.14 -29.67 7.14
N ASN A 8 36.63 -30.90 7.00
CA ASN A 8 36.18 -31.82 5.98
C ASN A 8 35.70 -33.07 6.74
N THR A 9 34.40 -33.16 6.98
CA THR A 9 33.75 -34.42 7.37
C THR A 9 32.43 -34.53 6.61
N PHE A 10 32.55 -35.07 5.40
CA PHE A 10 31.77 -36.20 4.91
C PHE A 10 30.26 -36.22 5.26
N SER A 11 29.44 -35.81 4.29
CA SER A 11 28.14 -36.45 4.09
C SER A 11 28.03 -36.90 2.64
N SER A 12 28.72 -38.00 2.34
CA SER A 12 28.33 -38.88 1.25
C SER A 12 27.00 -39.52 1.63
N PHE A 13 25.86 -38.93 1.27
CA PHE A 13 24.61 -39.68 1.05
C PHE A 13 23.52 -38.82 0.38
N MET A 14 23.86 -38.18 -0.72
CA MET A 14 22.86 -38.10 -1.78
C MET A 14 23.59 -38.37 -3.09
N PRO A 15 23.34 -39.52 -3.75
CA PRO A 15 23.66 -39.62 -5.17
C PRO A 15 23.03 -38.39 -5.80
N LEU A 16 23.82 -37.54 -6.45
CA LEU A 16 23.28 -36.54 -7.37
C LEU A 16 22.36 -37.34 -8.28
N PHE A 17 21.06 -37.13 -8.10
CA PHE A 17 20.03 -37.81 -8.85
C PHE A 17 20.25 -37.34 -10.28
N ASN A 18 21.10 -38.07 -11.01
CA ASN A 18 21.25 -37.97 -12.43
C ASN A 18 19.94 -38.51 -12.99
N PHE A 19 18.90 -37.69 -12.90
CA PHE A 19 17.82 -37.77 -13.83
C PHE A 19 18.49 -37.54 -15.19
N LYS A 20 18.82 -38.65 -15.86
CA LYS A 20 18.94 -38.73 -17.31
C LYS A 20 17.55 -38.46 -17.89
N ASN A 21 17.01 -37.29 -17.55
CA ASN A 21 15.86 -36.74 -18.20
C ASN A 21 16.41 -36.13 -19.49
N PRO A 22 15.97 -36.59 -20.67
CA PRO A 22 16.34 -35.95 -21.93
C PRO A 22 16.04 -34.44 -21.91
N SER A 23 15.11 -34.01 -21.06
CA SER A 23 14.81 -32.62 -20.74
C SER A 23 15.98 -31.84 -20.10
N PHE A 24 16.79 -32.44 -19.22
CA PHE A 24 17.95 -31.75 -18.61
C PHE A 24 19.07 -31.54 -19.62
N LYS A 25 19.39 -32.55 -20.43
CA LYS A 25 20.38 -32.41 -21.52
C LYS A 25 19.90 -31.41 -22.58
N ALA A 26 18.62 -31.46 -22.95
CA ALA A 26 18.03 -30.48 -23.86
C ALA A 26 18.05 -29.06 -23.26
N MET A 27 17.74 -28.91 -21.97
CA MET A 27 17.82 -27.64 -21.27
C MET A 27 19.25 -27.11 -21.24
N GLN A 28 20.24 -27.96 -20.98
CA GLN A 28 21.65 -27.59 -20.98
C GLN A 28 22.14 -27.21 -22.38
N GLU A 29 21.77 -27.95 -23.42
CA GLU A 29 22.06 -27.59 -24.82
C GLU A 29 21.40 -26.29 -25.27
N ILE A 30 20.17 -26.03 -24.80
CA ILE A 30 19.46 -24.77 -25.03
C ILE A 30 20.20 -23.62 -24.33
N ILE A 31 20.56 -23.79 -23.06
CA ILE A 31 21.35 -22.80 -22.29
C ILE A 31 22.68 -22.51 -22.98
N GLU A 32 23.41 -23.53 -23.42
CA GLU A 32 24.69 -23.38 -24.12
C GLU A 32 24.54 -22.69 -25.49
N ARG A 33 23.43 -22.93 -26.20
CA ARG A 33 23.10 -22.21 -27.44
C ARG A 33 22.83 -20.74 -27.17
N TYR A 34 22.04 -20.42 -26.14
CA TYR A 34 21.78 -19.05 -25.73
C TYR A 34 23.06 -18.32 -25.30
N GLN A 35 23.94 -18.98 -24.53
CA GLN A 35 25.22 -18.43 -24.08
C GLN A 35 26.18 -18.15 -25.23
N ARG A 36 26.23 -19.02 -26.25
CA ARG A 36 27.02 -18.77 -27.46
C ARG A 36 26.47 -17.57 -28.23
N HIS A 37 25.17 -17.55 -28.49
CA HIS A 37 24.54 -16.45 -29.23
C HIS A 37 24.70 -15.09 -28.53
N THR A 38 24.60 -15.06 -27.20
CA THR A 38 24.87 -13.83 -26.43
C THR A 38 26.34 -13.42 -26.52
N LYS A 39 27.29 -14.35 -26.34
CA LYS A 39 28.73 -14.05 -26.48
C LYS A 39 29.11 -13.58 -27.89
N ASP A 40 28.53 -14.18 -28.93
CA ASP A 40 28.77 -13.80 -30.32
C ASP A 40 28.19 -12.40 -30.61
N SER A 41 26.99 -12.08 -30.09
CA SER A 41 26.43 -10.71 -30.15
C SER A 41 27.27 -9.68 -29.35
N GLN A 42 27.83 -10.04 -28.19
CA GLN A 42 28.76 -9.17 -27.46
C GLN A 42 30.04 -8.91 -28.27
N CYS A 43 30.50 -9.89 -29.05
CA CYS A 43 31.70 -9.80 -29.86
C CYS A 43 31.48 -8.96 -31.13
N GLU A 44 30.28 -9.01 -31.72
CA GLU A 44 29.90 -8.24 -32.91
C GLU A 44 29.67 -6.76 -32.62
N ASN A 45 29.17 -6.38 -31.43
CA ASN A 45 28.97 -4.98 -31.03
C ASN A 45 29.22 -4.72 -29.53
N PRO A 46 30.46 -4.90 -29.03
CA PRO A 46 30.79 -4.72 -27.61
C PRO A 46 30.51 -3.31 -27.11
N ALA A 47 30.62 -2.30 -27.98
CA ALA A 47 30.30 -0.91 -27.67
C ALA A 47 28.80 -0.70 -27.39
N MET A 48 27.90 -1.40 -28.10
CA MET A 48 26.46 -1.26 -27.91
C MET A 48 26.02 -1.85 -26.56
N GLU A 49 26.55 -3.00 -26.19
CA GLU A 49 26.25 -3.61 -24.89
C GLU A 49 26.88 -2.87 -23.72
N GLN A 50 28.10 -2.35 -23.88
CA GLN A 50 28.74 -1.50 -22.88
C GLN A 50 27.94 -0.20 -22.68
N ASN A 51 27.43 0.40 -23.77
CA ASN A 51 26.51 1.53 -23.71
C ASN A 51 25.18 1.18 -23.03
N ASN A 52 24.58 0.02 -23.35
CA ASN A 52 23.34 -0.43 -22.70
C ASN A 52 23.53 -0.67 -21.21
N MET A 53 24.63 -1.31 -20.80
CA MET A 53 24.98 -1.52 -19.41
C MET A 53 25.28 -0.19 -18.69
N HIS A 54 25.94 0.76 -19.36
CA HIS A 54 26.18 2.09 -18.84
C HIS A 54 24.85 2.86 -18.63
N ASN A 55 23.95 2.80 -19.61
CA ASN A 55 22.62 3.41 -19.54
C ASN A 55 21.80 2.79 -18.39
N LEU A 56 21.78 1.46 -18.27
CA LEU A 56 21.07 0.79 -17.18
C LEU A 56 21.63 1.18 -15.80
N LYS A 57 22.96 1.29 -15.66
CA LYS A 57 23.59 1.78 -14.43
C LYS A 57 23.21 3.22 -14.12
N HIS A 58 23.22 4.08 -15.14
CA HIS A 58 22.80 5.48 -15.02
C HIS A 58 21.33 5.58 -14.57
N ASP A 59 20.44 4.83 -15.20
CA ASP A 59 19.01 4.83 -14.90
C ASP A 59 18.73 4.31 -13.49
N THR A 60 19.44 3.24 -13.09
CA THR A 60 19.37 2.72 -11.72
C THR A 60 19.84 3.77 -10.71
N SER A 61 20.94 4.47 -10.98
CA SER A 61 21.43 5.55 -10.11
C SER A 61 20.46 6.72 -10.03
N SER A 62 19.86 7.10 -11.16
CA SER A 62 18.83 8.15 -11.24
C SER A 62 17.61 7.78 -10.39
N LEU A 63 17.12 6.54 -10.51
CA LEU A 63 15.99 6.06 -9.72
C LEU A 63 16.30 6.03 -8.23
N MET A 64 17.51 5.59 -7.85
CA MET A 64 17.95 5.58 -6.44
C MET A 64 17.98 6.99 -5.84
N LYS A 65 18.47 7.98 -6.58
CA LYS A 65 18.42 9.40 -6.16
C LYS A 65 16.98 9.89 -6.01
N LYS A 66 16.08 9.50 -6.91
CA LYS A 66 14.67 9.88 -6.83
C LYS A 66 14.01 9.29 -5.58
N ILE A 67 14.30 8.04 -5.24
CA ILE A 67 13.83 7.40 -4.00
C ILE A 67 14.35 8.16 -2.78
N GLU A 68 15.64 8.49 -2.74
CA GLU A 68 16.24 9.23 -1.63
C GLU A 68 15.57 10.60 -1.42
N LEU A 69 15.31 11.33 -2.52
CA LEU A 69 14.60 12.61 -2.46
C LEU A 69 13.17 12.47 -1.94
N LEU A 70 12.46 11.42 -2.36
CA LEU A 70 11.09 11.15 -1.90
C LEU A 70 11.07 10.79 -0.42
N GLU A 71 11.97 9.92 0.06
CA GLU A 71 12.07 9.57 1.48
C GLU A 71 12.48 10.77 2.33
N LYS A 72 13.38 11.63 1.83
CA LYS A 72 13.71 12.89 2.51
C LYS A 72 12.49 13.81 2.61
N SER A 73 11.73 13.96 1.52
CA SER A 73 10.51 14.77 1.50
C SER A 73 9.46 14.23 2.48
N LYS A 74 9.22 12.91 2.47
CA LYS A 74 8.32 12.24 3.40
C LYS A 74 8.71 12.49 4.85
N ARG A 75 9.99 12.34 5.21
CA ARG A 75 10.46 12.63 6.58
C ARG A 75 10.18 14.06 6.99
N LYS A 76 10.44 15.03 6.10
CA LYS A 76 10.10 16.44 6.36
C LYS A 76 8.59 16.64 6.59
N LEU A 77 7.73 16.02 5.77
CA LEU A 77 6.27 16.08 5.94
C LEU A 77 5.79 15.42 7.24
N LEU A 78 6.53 14.44 7.76
CA LEU A 78 6.32 13.83 9.07
C LEU A 78 6.87 14.66 10.25
N GLY A 79 7.48 15.82 9.98
CA GLY A 79 8.08 16.67 10.99
C GLY A 79 9.48 16.24 11.43
N GLU A 80 10.12 15.33 10.70
CA GLU A 80 11.45 14.83 11.02
C GLU A 80 12.55 15.58 10.24
N SER A 81 13.76 15.64 10.80
CA SER A 81 14.96 16.20 10.12
C SER A 81 14.80 17.64 9.61
N LEU A 82 14.01 18.46 10.32
CA LEU A 82 13.67 19.84 9.91
C LEU A 82 14.80 20.85 10.14
N GLU A 83 15.86 20.49 10.86
CA GLU A 83 17.00 21.35 11.21
C GLU A 83 17.66 22.01 9.99
N SER A 84 17.57 21.36 8.83
CA SER A 84 18.13 21.84 7.55
C SER A 84 17.16 22.63 6.68
N CYS A 85 15.91 22.82 7.12
CA CYS A 85 14.89 23.53 6.35
C CYS A 85 14.99 25.03 6.59
N SER A 86 14.87 25.80 5.52
CA SER A 86 14.66 27.24 5.59
C SER A 86 13.23 27.57 6.05
N LEU A 87 13.03 28.81 6.51
CA LEU A 87 11.71 29.31 6.91
C LEU A 87 10.69 29.23 5.76
N GLU A 88 11.12 29.55 4.53
CA GLU A 88 10.28 29.50 3.34
C GLU A 88 9.84 28.06 3.01
N GLU A 89 10.76 27.09 3.06
CA GLU A 89 10.42 25.68 2.88
C GLU A 89 9.44 25.18 3.95
N LEU A 90 9.62 25.57 5.21
CA LEU A 90 8.72 25.21 6.30
C LEU A 90 7.31 25.77 6.07
N GLN A 91 7.22 27.06 5.70
CA GLN A 91 5.94 27.71 5.42
C GLN A 91 5.23 27.08 4.21
N GLN A 92 5.98 26.71 3.17
CA GLN A 92 5.39 26.01 2.02
C GLN A 92 4.81 24.65 2.42
N MET A 93 5.52 23.88 3.24
CA MET A 93 5.03 22.57 3.73
C MET A 93 3.80 22.74 4.61
N GLU A 94 3.79 23.72 5.51
CA GLU A 94 2.64 24.03 6.37
C GLU A 94 1.40 24.35 5.53
N ASN A 95 1.53 25.23 4.55
CA ASN A 95 0.44 25.58 3.64
C ASN A 95 -0.09 24.35 2.86
N GLN A 96 0.81 23.48 2.39
CA GLN A 96 0.42 22.25 1.69
C GLN A 96 -0.31 21.26 2.61
N LEU A 97 0.14 21.12 3.85
CA LEU A 97 -0.51 20.26 4.85
C LEU A 97 -1.90 20.81 5.22
N GLU A 98 -2.01 22.11 5.49
CA GLU A 98 -3.28 22.76 5.81
C GLU A 98 -4.29 22.58 4.68
N TRP A 99 -3.89 22.83 3.44
CA TRP A 99 -4.74 22.63 2.27
C TRP A 99 -5.21 21.18 2.12
N SER A 100 -4.30 20.22 2.26
CA SER A 100 -4.61 18.79 2.17
C SER A 100 -5.57 18.33 3.28
N ILE A 101 -5.35 18.79 4.50
CA ILE A 101 -6.23 18.52 5.65
C ILE A 101 -7.62 19.09 5.40
N ASN A 102 -7.72 20.30 4.86
CA ASN A 102 -9.00 20.92 4.53
C ASN A 102 -9.79 20.11 3.50
N ILE A 103 -9.12 19.57 2.47
CA ILE A 103 -9.75 18.67 1.50
C ILE A 103 -10.27 17.39 2.15
N ILE A 104 -9.43 16.75 2.97
CA ILE A 104 -9.81 15.52 3.67
C ILE A 104 -11.03 15.77 4.57
N ARG A 105 -11.01 16.87 5.34
CA ARG A 105 -12.13 17.26 6.21
C ARG A 105 -13.39 17.51 5.41
N ALA A 106 -13.31 18.26 4.31
CA ALA A 106 -14.44 18.54 3.45
C ALA A 106 -15.07 17.25 2.90
N ARG A 107 -14.24 16.32 2.41
CA ARG A 107 -14.71 15.01 1.93
C ARG A 107 -15.36 14.19 3.03
N LYS A 108 -14.75 14.14 4.22
CA LYS A 108 -15.29 13.41 5.38
C LYS A 108 -16.64 13.98 5.81
N MET A 109 -16.77 15.31 5.86
CA MET A 109 -18.03 15.97 6.17
C MET A 109 -19.11 15.66 5.14
N GLU A 110 -18.75 15.59 3.86
CA GLU A 110 -19.72 15.21 2.82
C GLU A 110 -20.23 13.79 3.00
N VAL A 111 -19.34 12.82 3.20
CA VAL A 111 -19.71 11.42 3.45
C VAL A 111 -20.60 11.30 4.68
N PHE A 112 -20.30 12.02 5.76
CA PHE A 112 -21.13 12.01 6.96
C PHE A 112 -22.50 12.67 6.75
N ARG A 113 -22.58 13.76 5.97
CA ARG A 113 -23.87 14.34 5.61
C ARG A 113 -24.75 13.34 4.87
N GLU A 114 -24.19 12.68 3.86
CA GLU A 114 -24.91 11.65 3.09
C GLU A 114 -25.37 10.49 3.99
N GLN A 115 -24.53 10.05 4.93
CA GLN A 115 -24.89 8.99 5.89
C GLN A 115 -26.03 9.43 6.83
N ILE A 116 -25.96 10.65 7.37
CA ILE A 116 -27.00 11.20 8.23
C ILE A 116 -28.32 11.31 7.47
N GLU A 117 -28.29 11.74 6.22
CA GLU A 117 -29.49 11.86 5.39
C GLU A 117 -30.15 10.50 5.14
N ARG A 118 -29.37 9.48 4.75
CA ARG A 118 -29.88 8.11 4.59
C ARG A 118 -30.49 7.56 5.87
N LEU A 119 -29.84 7.78 7.02
CA LEU A 119 -30.39 7.34 8.31
C LEU A 119 -31.70 8.06 8.65
N LYS A 120 -31.81 9.36 8.36
CA LYS A 120 -33.05 10.10 8.55
C LYS A 120 -34.18 9.59 7.66
N GLU A 121 -33.88 9.19 6.43
CA GLU A 121 -34.85 8.56 5.53
C GLU A 121 -35.29 7.20 6.08
N ASN A 122 -34.35 6.33 6.46
CA ASN A 122 -34.66 5.03 7.07
C ASN A 122 -35.54 5.15 8.33
N VAL A 123 -35.29 6.15 9.19
CA VAL A 123 -36.13 6.39 10.37
C VAL A 123 -37.57 6.75 9.97
N LYS A 124 -37.76 7.54 8.92
CA LYS A 124 -39.10 7.89 8.41
C LYS A 124 -39.80 6.67 7.83
N ASP A 125 -39.09 5.87 7.05
CA ASP A 125 -39.65 4.66 6.42
C ASP A 125 -40.09 3.64 7.47
N LEU A 126 -39.22 3.38 8.46
CA LEU A 126 -39.55 2.48 9.59
C LEU A 126 -40.70 3.03 10.45
N ALA A 127 -40.77 4.34 10.67
CA ALA A 127 -41.89 4.94 11.39
C ALA A 127 -43.21 4.74 10.62
N SER A 128 -43.19 4.92 9.29
CA SER A 128 -44.35 4.67 8.43
C SER A 128 -44.77 3.21 8.43
N GLU A 129 -43.81 2.28 8.33
CA GLU A 129 -44.07 0.84 8.38
C GLU A 129 -44.66 0.42 9.73
N ASN A 130 -44.12 0.93 10.84
CA ASN A 130 -44.65 0.66 12.17
C ASN A 130 -46.11 1.12 12.33
N VAL A 131 -46.49 2.29 11.79
CA VAL A 131 -47.88 2.75 11.80
C VAL A 131 -48.78 1.77 11.03
N MET A 132 -48.38 1.35 9.82
CA MET A 132 -49.15 0.39 9.03
C MET A 132 -49.30 -0.97 9.73
N LEU A 133 -48.25 -1.44 10.40
CA LEU A 133 -48.29 -2.69 11.15
C LEU A 133 -49.21 -2.59 12.37
N LEU A 134 -49.20 -1.46 13.09
CA LEU A 134 -50.09 -1.20 14.23
C LEU A 134 -51.58 -1.20 13.81
N GLU A 135 -51.90 -0.56 12.68
CA GLU A 135 -53.25 -0.60 12.11
C GLU A 135 -53.67 -2.04 11.76
N LYS A 136 -52.76 -2.83 11.18
CA LYS A 136 -53.02 -4.21 10.79
C LYS A 136 -53.14 -5.17 12.00
N CYS A 137 -52.43 -4.89 13.09
CA CYS A 137 -52.43 -5.70 14.31
C CYS A 137 -53.55 -5.34 15.31
N GLY A 138 -54.51 -4.48 14.92
CA GLY A 138 -55.71 -4.23 15.71
C GLY A 138 -55.51 -3.28 16.89
N GLY A 139 -54.58 -2.32 16.79
CA GLY A 139 -54.51 -1.15 17.68
C GLY A 139 -54.22 -1.48 19.15
N PHE A 140 -53.03 -1.98 19.45
CA PHE A 140 -52.50 -1.87 20.81
C PHE A 140 -51.78 -0.52 20.95
N GLU A 141 -52.40 0.39 21.69
CA GLU A 141 -51.85 1.70 22.03
C GLU A 141 -50.52 1.53 22.78
N MET A 142 -49.46 2.16 22.27
CA MET A 142 -48.30 2.50 23.08
C MET A 142 -48.01 3.99 22.91
N GLN A 143 -47.85 4.65 24.06
CA GLN A 143 -47.83 6.09 24.23
C GLN A 143 -46.90 6.83 23.26
N GLN A 144 -47.40 7.98 22.81
CA GLN A 144 -46.67 8.99 22.06
C GLN A 144 -45.30 9.26 22.71
N ILE A 145 -44.23 9.02 21.96
CA ILE A 145 -42.98 9.76 22.19
C ILE A 145 -43.17 11.10 21.47
N SER A 146 -43.95 11.97 22.10
CA SER A 146 -44.01 13.40 21.77
C SER A 146 -42.83 14.06 22.46
N GLY A 147 -41.88 14.57 21.69
CA GLY A 147 -40.84 15.46 22.22
C GLY A 147 -39.76 15.72 21.20
N GLY A 148 -39.75 16.93 20.64
CA GLY A 148 -38.54 17.46 20.02
C GLY A 148 -37.40 17.55 21.04
N GLU A 149 -36.18 17.62 20.49
CA GLU A 149 -34.88 17.78 21.16
C GLU A 149 -34.17 16.48 21.55
N ASP A 150 -33.02 16.26 20.90
CA ASP A 150 -31.98 15.26 21.12
C ASP A 150 -32.42 13.82 21.46
N VAL A 151 -32.71 13.05 20.42
CA VAL A 151 -32.48 11.60 20.47
C VAL A 151 -30.98 11.39 20.60
N SER A 152 -30.51 11.14 21.83
CA SER A 152 -29.17 10.62 22.09
C SER A 152 -29.05 9.26 21.39
N ILE A 153 -28.57 9.29 20.16
CA ILE A 153 -28.20 8.10 19.41
C ILE A 153 -27.09 7.42 20.21
N VAL A 154 -27.45 6.34 20.92
CA VAL A 154 -26.45 5.38 21.38
C VAL A 154 -25.93 4.74 20.10
N ILE A 155 -24.83 5.30 19.60
CA ILE A 155 -24.06 4.75 18.49
C ILE A 155 -23.52 3.42 19.00
N SER A 156 -24.27 2.34 18.74
CA SER A 156 -23.68 1.01 18.68
C SER A 156 -22.67 1.08 17.55
N SER A 157 -21.43 1.30 17.97
CA SER A 157 -20.25 1.48 17.13
C SER A 157 -20.00 0.21 16.32
N GLU A 158 -20.76 0.00 15.26
CA GLU A 158 -20.26 -0.77 14.14
C GLU A 158 -19.16 0.06 13.49
N LYS A 159 -17.93 -0.35 13.79
CA LYS A 159 -16.69 0.16 13.21
C LYS A 159 -16.77 0.02 11.67
N SER A 160 -17.35 0.99 10.99
CA SER A 160 -17.02 1.22 9.59
C SER A 160 -15.77 2.08 9.60
N ASP A 161 -14.61 1.44 9.75
CA ASP A 161 -13.33 2.08 9.55
C ASP A 161 -13.31 2.58 8.09
N VAL A 162 -13.63 3.86 7.87
CA VAL A 162 -13.26 4.52 6.62
C VAL A 162 -11.78 4.81 6.78
N GLU A 163 -10.99 3.81 6.42
CA GLU A 163 -9.55 3.83 6.41
C GLU A 163 -9.08 4.88 5.40
N THR A 164 -8.98 6.13 5.85
CA THR A 164 -8.10 7.10 5.19
C THR A 164 -6.71 6.84 5.74
N GLU A 165 -6.08 5.76 5.27
CA GLU A 165 -4.65 5.58 5.39
C GLU A 165 -3.96 6.73 4.64
N LEU A 166 -3.86 7.89 5.28
CA LEU A 166 -2.80 8.84 4.96
C LEU A 166 -1.50 8.25 5.55
N LEU A 167 -1.07 7.13 4.99
CA LEU A 167 0.25 6.58 5.25
C LEU A 167 1.23 7.45 4.46
N ILE A 168 1.84 8.39 5.15
CA ILE A 168 3.07 9.00 4.66
C ILE A 168 4.17 7.93 4.86
N GLY A 169 4.14 6.86 4.05
CA GLY A 169 5.13 5.77 4.09
C GLY A 169 4.66 4.45 3.49
N LEU A 170 5.62 3.66 2.98
CA LEU A 170 5.39 2.33 2.40
C LEU A 170 4.62 1.42 3.38
N PRO A 171 3.61 0.66 2.90
CA PRO A 171 2.89 -0.29 3.75
C PRO A 171 3.84 -1.42 4.19
N MET A 172 3.81 -1.74 5.48
CA MET A 172 4.52 -2.90 6.01
C MET A 172 3.96 -4.17 5.39
N SER A 173 4.77 -4.90 4.63
CA SER A 173 4.45 -6.26 4.22
C SER A 173 4.37 -7.13 5.47
N LEU A 174 3.17 -7.63 5.80
CA LEU A 174 3.02 -8.70 6.78
C LEU A 174 3.69 -9.97 6.22
N ASN A 175 4.53 -10.59 7.05
CA ASN A 175 5.14 -11.91 6.84
C ASN A 175 4.10 -13.03 6.77
#